data_AF-A0A090QUW4-F1
#
_entry.id   AF-A0A090QUW4-F1
#
_cell.length_a   1.000
_cell.length_b   1.000
_cell.length_c   1.000
_cell.angle_alpha   90.00
_cell.angle_beta   90.00
_cell.angle_gamma   90.00
#
_symmetry.space_group_name_H-M   'P 1'
#
loop_
_entity.id
_entity.type
_entity.pdbx_description
1 polymer ?
#
loop_
_entity_poly.entity_id
_entity_poly.type
_entity_poly.pdbx_seq_one_letter_code
_entity_poly.pdbx_strand_id
1 'polypeptide(L)'
;MAYKHILVAIDLSQESQLIVNKAADLAKALDAKLSLIHIDVNYAELYTGLIDINLSEAQHRMADEAQQQLRTLAEKADYPVSHTLVAVAI
;
A
#
# COMPACT_ATOMS: atom_id res chain seq x y z
N MET A 1 -18.42 21.02 -3.51
CA MET A 1 -18.43 19.62 -3.03
C MET A 1 -17.02 19.30 -2.58
N ALA A 2 -16.83 18.82 -1.34
CA ALA A 2 -15.54 18.34 -0.85
C ALA A 2 -15.36 16.84 -1.15
N TYR A 3 -14.11 16.37 -1.23
CA TYR A 3 -13.81 14.94 -1.37
C TYR A 3 -14.32 14.17 -0.15
N LYS A 4 -14.89 12.98 -0.38
CA LYS A 4 -15.43 12.12 0.70
C LYS A 4 -14.56 10.91 1.00
N HIS A 5 -13.65 10.59 0.10
CA HIS A 5 -12.75 9.44 0.22
C HIS A 5 -11.47 9.73 -0.56
N ILE A 6 -10.35 9.67 0.14
CA ILE A 6 -9.00 9.83 -0.38
C ILE A 6 -8.35 8.44 -0.42
N LEU A 7 -7.86 8.06 -1.60
CA LEU A 7 -7.05 6.86 -1.80
C LEU A 7 -5.61 7.30 -2.06
N VAL A 8 -4.67 6.77 -1.29
CA VAL A 8 -3.25 7.08 -1.41
C VAL A 8 -2.52 5.87 -1.96
N ALA A 9 -1.87 6.04 -3.11
CA ALA A 9 -0.96 5.05 -3.66
C ALA A 9 0.42 5.17 -2.97
N ILE A 10 0.93 4.05 -2.50
CA ILE A 10 2.10 3.95 -1.63
C ILE A 10 3.09 2.97 -2.26
N ASP A 11 4.35 3.36 -2.41
CA ASP A 11 5.43 2.51 -2.93
C ASP A 11 6.19 1.73 -1.85
N LEU A 12 5.81 1.91 -0.57
CA LEU A 12 6.42 1.33 0.63
C LEU A 12 7.85 1.83 0.92
N SER A 13 8.28 2.90 0.25
CA SER A 13 9.53 3.61 0.58
C SER A 13 9.45 4.31 1.96
N GLN A 14 10.58 4.77 2.49
CA GLN A 14 10.59 5.57 3.73
C GLN A 14 9.79 6.88 3.60
N GLU A 15 9.71 7.42 2.38
CA GLU A 15 8.97 8.65 2.06
C GLU A 15 7.46 8.45 2.12
N SER A 16 6.99 7.20 2.06
CA SER A 16 5.58 6.83 2.18
C SER A 16 4.92 7.39 3.44
N GLN A 17 5.63 7.42 4.58
CA GLN A 17 5.08 7.96 5.83
C GLN A 17 4.75 9.46 5.70
N LEU A 18 5.57 10.22 4.98
CA LEU A 18 5.34 11.65 4.77
C LEU A 18 4.06 11.87 3.95
N ILE A 19 3.83 11.04 2.93
CA ILE A 19 2.64 11.12 2.07
C ILE A 19 1.38 10.70 2.85
N VAL A 20 1.46 9.62 3.64
CA VAL A 20 0.35 9.17 4.51
C VAL A 20 -0.06 10.28 5.47
N ASN A 21 0.91 10.93 6.13
CA ASN A 21 0.62 12.00 7.08
C ASN A 21 -0.05 13.20 6.40
N LYS A 22 0.44 13.62 5.22
CA LYS A 22 -0.21 14.69 4.44
C LYS A 22 -1.63 14.33 4.02
N ALA A 23 -1.87 13.08 3.63
CA ALA A 23 -3.20 12.60 3.27
C ALA A 23 -4.13 12.52 4.48
N ALA A 24 -3.61 12.14 5.65
CA ALA A 24 -4.33 12.16 6.93
C ALA A 24 -4.77 13.58 7.31
N ASP A 25 -3.87 14.57 7.22
CA ASP A 25 -4.20 15.98 7.47
C ASP A 25 -5.29 16.49 6.52
N LEU A 26 -5.20 16.14 5.23
CA LEU A 26 -6.21 16.50 4.24
C LEU A 26 -7.55 15.81 4.50
N ALA A 27 -7.54 14.52 4.84
CA ALA A 27 -8.73 13.75 5.18
C ALA A 27 -9.44 14.35 6.40
N LYS A 28 -8.68 14.73 7.43
CA LYS A 28 -9.16 15.40 8.64
C LYS A 28 -9.80 16.76 8.34
N ALA A 29 -9.19 17.56 7.48
CA ALA A 29 -9.73 18.86 7.08
C ALA A 29 -11.03 18.76 6.25
N LEU A 30 -11.21 17.66 5.54
CA LEU A 30 -12.36 17.43 4.64
C LEU A 30 -13.45 16.53 5.24
N ASP A 31 -13.25 16.00 6.45
CA ASP A 31 -14.07 14.93 7.03
C ASP A 31 -14.25 13.75 6.05
N ALA A 32 -13.14 13.35 5.41
CA ALA A 32 -13.11 12.35 4.36
C ALA A 32 -12.50 11.04 4.85
N LYS A 33 -12.95 9.91 4.30
CA LYS A 33 -12.30 8.61 4.54
C LYS A 33 -10.90 8.59 3.94
N LEU A 34 -9.98 7.88 4.58
CA LEU A 34 -8.63 7.62 4.08
C LEU A 34 -8.46 6.13 3.78
N SER A 35 -7.85 5.78 2.66
CA SER A 35 -7.45 4.39 2.35
C SER A 35 -6.11 4.38 1.64
N LEU A 36 -5.37 3.29 1.82
CA LEU A 36 -4.03 3.11 1.28
C LEU A 36 -4.04 1.95 0.28
N ILE A 37 -3.30 2.08 -0.82
CA ILE A 37 -3.05 1.02 -1.79
C ILE A 37 -1.57 0.92 -2.13
N HIS A 38 -1.03 -0.29 -2.14
CA HIS A 38 0.25 -0.61 -2.74
C HIS A 38 0.04 -1.48 -3.98
N ILE A 39 0.81 -1.21 -5.03
CA ILE A 39 0.82 -1.99 -6.27
C ILE A 39 2.20 -2.63 -6.40
N ASP A 40 2.26 -3.95 -6.26
CA ASP A 40 3.49 -4.71 -6.44
C ASP A 40 3.73 -4.96 -7.93
N VAL A 41 4.88 -4.50 -8.43
CA VAL A 41 5.32 -4.63 -9.82
C VAL A 41 6.48 -5.63 -9.98
N ASN A 42 7.06 -6.14 -8.89
CA ASN A 42 8.26 -6.98 -8.92
C ASN A 42 8.01 -8.39 -9.50
N TYR A 43 6.76 -8.75 -9.77
CA TYR A 43 6.42 -10.09 -10.22
C TYR A 43 6.98 -10.43 -11.61
N ALA A 44 7.01 -9.46 -12.54
CA ALA A 44 7.48 -9.69 -13.90
C ALA A 44 9.00 -9.94 -13.98
N GLU A 45 9.78 -9.38 -13.05
CA GLU A 45 11.24 -9.47 -13.07
C GLU A 45 11.79 -10.78 -12.51
N LEU A 46 11.03 -11.46 -11.64
CA LEU A 46 11.44 -12.72 -11.02
C LEU A 46 11.30 -13.93 -11.99
N TYR A 47 10.52 -13.80 -13.06
CA TYR A 47 10.39 -14.83 -14.09
C TYR A 47 11.57 -14.80 -15.08
N THR A 48 12.76 -15.14 -14.59
CA THR A 48 13.96 -15.27 -15.44
C THR A 48 14.01 -16.57 -16.23
N GLY A 49 13.11 -17.52 -15.94
CA GLY A 49 13.10 -18.87 -16.52
C GLY A 49 14.24 -19.79 -16.06
N LEU A 50 15.08 -19.33 -15.12
CA LEU A 50 16.33 -19.99 -14.71
C LEU A 50 16.29 -20.62 -13.31
N ILE A 51 15.24 -20.38 -12.52
CA ILE A 51 15.16 -20.84 -11.13
C ILE A 51 13.83 -21.56 -10.90
N ASP A 52 13.91 -22.79 -10.37
CA ASP A 52 12.78 -23.64 -9.96
C ASP A 52 12.20 -23.12 -8.62
N ILE A 53 11.73 -21.87 -8.62
CA ILE A 53 11.09 -21.25 -7.46
C ILE A 53 9.61 -21.58 -7.54
N ASN A 54 9.02 -22.01 -6.42
CA ASN A 54 7.57 -22.03 -6.30
C ASN A 54 7.05 -20.58 -6.32
N LEU A 55 6.80 -20.11 -7.54
CA LEU A 55 6.49 -18.72 -7.84
C LEU A 55 5.20 -18.25 -7.13
N SER A 56 4.27 -19.18 -6.90
CA SER A 56 3.04 -18.92 -6.15
C SER A 56 3.31 -18.66 -4.67
N GLU A 57 4.22 -19.41 -4.06
CA GLU A 57 4.60 -19.20 -2.65
C GLU A 57 5.39 -17.91 -2.46
N ALA A 58 6.29 -17.59 -3.39
CA ALA A 58 7.03 -16.32 -3.37
C ALA A 58 6.08 -15.12 -3.48
N GLN A 59 5.09 -15.17 -4.38
CA GLN A 59 4.06 -14.14 -4.48
C GLN A 59 3.28 -13.94 -3.19
N HIS A 60 2.81 -15.03 -2.57
CA HIS A 60 2.04 -14.94 -1.34
C HIS A 60 2.86 -14.27 -0.24
N ARG A 61 4.13 -14.65 -0.09
CA ARG A 61 5.03 -14.04 0.90
C ARG A 61 5.24 -12.55 0.64
N MET A 62 5.50 -12.15 -0.61
CA MET A 62 5.70 -10.74 -0.95
C MET A 62 4.43 -9.91 -0.70
N ALA A 63 3.26 -10.44 -1.06
CA ALA A 63 1.98 -9.78 -0.80
C ALA A 63 1.71 -9.64 0.71
N ASP A 64 2.01 -10.67 1.50
CA ASP A 64 1.87 -10.63 2.96
C ASP A 64 2.82 -9.60 3.60
N GLU A 65 4.08 -9.55 3.15
CA GLU A 65 5.07 -8.56 3.59
C GLU A 65 4.62 -7.13 3.26
N ALA A 66 4.16 -6.90 2.02
CA ALA A 66 3.63 -5.61 1.59
C ALA A 66 2.39 -5.20 2.41
N GLN A 67 1.48 -6.14 2.67
CA GLN A 67 0.29 -5.90 3.48
C GLN A 67 0.67 -5.52 4.92
N GLN A 68 1.68 -6.17 5.49
CA GLN A 68 2.18 -5.86 6.83
C GLN A 68 2.80 -4.46 6.89
N GLN A 69 3.63 -4.10 5.90
CA GLN A 69 4.22 -2.76 5.83
C GLN A 69 3.14 -1.68 5.66
N LEU A 70 2.13 -1.91 4.83
CA LEU A 70 1.01 -0.99 4.65
C LEU A 70 0.21 -0.79 5.94
N ARG A 71 -0.02 -1.87 6.71
CA ARG A 71 -0.66 -1.80 8.04
C ARG A 71 0.16 -0.96 9.01
N THR A 72 1.48 -1.16 9.05
CA THR A 72 2.37 -0.35 9.91
C THR A 72 2.34 1.12 9.53
N LEU A 73 2.29 1.47 8.24
CA LEU A 73 2.11 2.86 7.79
C LEU A 73 0.76 3.43 8.22
N ALA A 74 -0.31 2.64 8.11
CA ALA A 74 -1.66 3.02 8.54
C ALA A 74 -1.76 3.25 10.05
N GLU A 75 -1.13 2.41 10.87
CA GLU A 75 -1.09 2.54 12.34
C GLU A 75 -0.33 3.79 12.80
N LYS A 76 0.65 4.24 12.01
CA LYS A 76 1.42 5.46 12.27
C LYS A 76 0.72 6.73 11.80
N ALA A 77 -0.39 6.62 11.08
CA ALA A 77 -1.17 7.78 10.65
C ALA A 77 -1.95 8.37 11.84
N ASP A 78 -1.91 9.69 12.02
CA ASP A 78 -2.75 10.41 13.01
C ASP A 78 -4.21 10.58 12.52
N TYR A 79 -4.75 9.57 11.82
CA TYR A 79 -6.11 9.55 11.28
C TYR A 79 -6.55 8.12 10.94
N PRO A 80 -7.84 7.74 11.15
CA PRO A 80 -8.33 6.40 10.85
C PRO A 80 -8.24 6.05 9.36
N VAL A 81 -7.50 4.98 9.07
CA VAL A 81 -7.44 4.37 7.73
C VAL A 81 -8.55 3.34 7.59
N SER A 82 -9.45 3.53 6.61
CA SER A 82 -10.61 2.66 6.37
C SER A 82 -10.23 1.34 5.70
N HIS A 83 -9.26 1.35 4.79
CA HIS A 83 -8.83 0.15 4.06
C HIS A 83 -7.34 0.20 3.74
N THR A 84 -6.71 -0.97 3.78
CA THR A 84 -5.34 -1.24 3.35
C THR A 84 -5.36 -2.31 2.26
N LEU A 85 -4.97 -1.93 1.05
CA LEU A 85 -5.07 -2.77 -0.14
C LEU A 85 -3.68 -3.05 -0.71
N VAL A 86 -3.43 -4.29 -1.09
CA VAL A 86 -2.28 -4.69 -1.92
C VAL A 86 -2.84 -5.29 -3.20
N ALA A 87 -2.39 -4.76 -4.34
CA ALA A 87 -2.72 -5.26 -5.66
C ALA A 87 -1.44 -5.69 -6.37
N VAL A 88 -1.54 -6.70 -7.23
CA VAL A 88 -0.44 -7.16 -8.08
C VAL A 88 -0.74 -6.68 -9.50
N ALA A 89 0.22 -6.01 -10.13
CA ALA A 89 0.13 -5.71 -11.56
C ALA A 89 0.39 -6.99 -12.35
N ILE A 90 -0.57 -7.37 -13.20
CA ILE A 90 -0.51 -8.55 -14.07
C ILE A 90 -0.13 -8.13 -15.48
#